data_AF-A0A7C3CGW7-F1
#
_entry.id   AF-A0A7C3CGW7-F1
#
_cell.length_a   1.000
_cell.length_b   1.000
_cell.length_c   1.000
_cell.angle_alpha   90.00
_cell.angle_beta   90.00
_cell.angle_gamma   90.00
#
_symmetry.space_group_name_H-M   'P 1'
#
loop_
_entity.id
_entity.type
_entity.pdbx_description
1 polymer ?
#
loop_
_entity_poly.entity_id
_entity_poly.type
_entity_poly.pdbx_seq_one_letter_code
_entity_poly.pdbx_strand_id
1 'polypeptide(L)'
;MEVLEQEKIAVFSGKVKARKGDLRIWADRLYVYYRTVKGKREVVKLIALGNVRIEKGPWRSLSGKAVYFRKDDRLVLEDHPRVWHGKDEVRGAVVIIYFRDDRSEVLSRPGQPVEAYVYTD
;
A
#
# COMPACT_ATOMS: atom_id res chain seq x y z
N MET A 1 14.97 12.28 6.66
CA MET A 1 13.79 12.78 5.92
C MET A 1 14.28 13.87 5.00
N GLU A 2 13.84 13.86 3.76
CA GLU A 2 14.13 14.88 2.75
C GLU A 2 12.81 15.45 2.23
N VAL A 3 12.77 16.74 1.91
CA VAL A 3 11.57 17.40 1.37
C VAL A 3 11.92 18.07 0.06
N LEU A 4 11.29 17.63 -1.02
CA LEU A 4 11.38 18.19 -2.35
C LEU A 4 10.17 19.11 -2.55
N GLU A 5 10.28 20.38 -2.13
CA GLU A 5 9.14 21.30 -2.05
C GLU A 5 8.58 21.67 -3.43
N GLN A 6 9.42 21.76 -4.45
CA GLN A 6 8.98 22.01 -5.83
C GLN A 6 8.11 20.86 -6.36
N GLU A 7 8.48 19.62 -6.02
CA GLU A 7 7.77 18.41 -6.41
C GLU A 7 6.61 18.05 -5.48
N LYS A 8 6.51 18.74 -4.32
CA LYS A 8 5.55 18.45 -3.24
C LYS A 8 5.67 17.01 -2.72
N ILE A 9 6.91 16.58 -2.47
CA ILE A 9 7.24 15.24 -1.97
C ILE A 9 8.00 15.34 -0.65
N ALA A 10 7.64 14.50 0.32
CA ALA A 10 8.49 14.19 1.47
C ALA A 10 8.98 12.74 1.36
N VAL A 11 10.28 12.53 1.49
CA VAL A 11 10.94 11.23 1.38
C VAL A 11 11.48 10.81 2.74
N PHE A 12 11.11 9.62 3.18
CA PHE A 12 11.57 8.99 4.40
C PHE A 12 12.34 7.73 4.03
N SER A 13 13.51 7.54 4.61
CA SER A 13 14.41 6.41 4.36
C SER A 13 14.94 5.87 5.69
N GLY A 14 15.25 4.58 5.74
CA GLY A 14 15.88 3.92 6.89
C GLY A 14 14.87 3.44 7.91
N LYS A 15 14.22 2.29 7.62
CA LYS A 15 13.20 1.63 8.47
C LYS A 15 12.05 2.57 8.83
N VAL A 16 11.29 2.97 7.82
CA VAL A 16 10.14 3.86 7.97
C VAL A 16 9.00 3.14 8.67
N LYS A 17 8.33 3.86 9.59
CA LYS A 17 7.04 3.48 10.17
C LYS A 17 6.10 4.68 10.14
N ALA A 18 5.09 4.65 9.27
CA ALA A 18 4.08 5.70 9.15
C ALA A 18 2.73 5.24 9.72
N ARG A 19 1.98 6.18 10.29
CA ARG A 19 0.64 5.94 10.86
C ARG A 19 -0.31 7.10 10.52
N LYS A 20 -1.53 6.79 10.12
CA LYS A 20 -2.61 7.77 9.92
C LYS A 20 -3.97 7.11 10.11
N GLY A 21 -4.65 7.42 11.22
CA GLY A 21 -5.86 6.68 11.59
C GLY A 21 -5.52 5.21 11.82
N ASP A 22 -6.25 4.31 11.16
CA ASP A 22 -6.03 2.87 11.19
C ASP A 22 -4.94 2.39 10.21
N LEU A 23 -4.55 3.21 9.23
CA LEU A 23 -3.49 2.88 8.28
C LEU A 23 -2.11 2.91 8.95
N ARG A 24 -1.40 1.78 8.87
CA ARG A 24 -0.01 1.63 9.31
C ARG A 24 0.84 1.10 8.15
N ILE A 25 2.00 1.71 7.94
CA ILE A 25 2.93 1.35 6.86
C ILE A 25 4.32 1.17 7.44
N TRP A 26 4.99 0.09 7.08
CA TRP A 26 6.42 -0.13 7.27
C TRP A 26 7.08 -0.31 5.90
N ALA A 27 8.28 0.25 5.73
CA ALA A 27 9.07 0.10 4.51
C ALA A 27 10.52 0.55 4.73
N ASP A 28 11.40 0.26 3.79
CA ASP A 28 12.75 0.82 3.79
C ASP A 28 12.75 2.29 3.34
N ARG A 29 11.84 2.63 2.41
CA ARG A 29 11.63 3.98 1.91
C ARG A 29 10.15 4.30 1.70
N LEU A 30 9.75 5.52 2.02
CA LEU A 30 8.39 6.02 1.82
C LEU A 30 8.43 7.41 1.17
N TYR A 31 7.78 7.54 0.02
CA TYR A 31 7.53 8.80 -0.66
C TYR A 31 6.10 9.26 -0.37
N VAL A 32 5.96 10.47 0.15
CA VAL A 32 4.68 11.09 0.49
C VAL A 32 4.45 12.25 -0.47
N TYR A 33 3.59 12.04 -1.46
CA TYR A 33 3.13 13.09 -2.36
C TYR A 33 1.98 13.83 -1.70
N TYR A 34 2.06 15.15 -1.66
CA TYR A 34 1.03 16.01 -1.09
C TYR A 34 0.68 17.17 -2.02
N ARG A 35 -0.41 17.85 -1.70
CA ARG A 35 -0.79 19.14 -2.29
C ARG A 35 -1.04 20.14 -1.18
N THR A 36 -0.96 21.42 -1.49
CA THR A 36 -1.29 22.49 -0.53
C THR A 36 -2.68 23.02 -0.83
N VAL A 37 -3.60 22.89 0.12
CA VAL A 37 -4.97 23.41 0.04
C VAL A 37 -5.17 24.34 1.23
N LYS A 38 -5.46 25.63 0.97
CA LYS A 38 -5.65 26.65 2.01
C LYS A 38 -4.50 26.67 3.05
N GLY A 39 -3.26 26.59 2.57
CA GLY A 39 -2.05 26.57 3.42
C GLY A 39 -1.78 25.25 4.14
N LYS A 40 -2.62 24.22 4.00
CA LYS A 40 -2.44 22.91 4.64
C LYS A 40 -1.96 21.86 3.63
N ARG A 41 -0.99 21.04 4.04
CA ARG A 41 -0.53 19.90 3.24
C ARG A 41 -1.50 18.73 3.37
N GLU A 42 -2.04 18.28 2.25
CA GLU A 42 -2.91 17.11 2.13
C GLU A 42 -2.19 15.98 1.38
N VAL A 43 -2.11 14.80 1.99
CA VAL A 43 -1.56 13.61 1.33
C VAL A 43 -2.45 13.20 0.15
N VAL A 44 -1.83 13.02 -1.02
CA VAL A 44 -2.49 12.57 -2.26
C VAL A 44 -2.14 11.11 -2.55
N LYS A 45 -0.86 10.76 -2.45
CA LYS A 45 -0.33 9.45 -2.83
C LYS A 45 0.85 9.07 -1.93
N LEU A 46 0.94 7.80 -1.56
CA LEU A 46 2.10 7.24 -0.89
C LEU A 46 2.74 6.18 -1.78
N ILE A 47 4.07 6.13 -1.84
CA ILE A 47 4.82 5.04 -2.46
C ILE A 47 5.77 4.46 -1.43
N ALA A 48 5.55 3.22 -1.03
CA ALA A 48 6.41 2.48 -0.12
C ALA A 48 7.25 1.48 -0.91
N LEU A 49 8.55 1.41 -0.62
CA LEU A 49 9.51 0.54 -1.30
C LEU A 49 10.38 -0.21 -0.29
N GLY A 50 10.63 -1.49 -0.56
CA GLY A 50 11.48 -2.38 0.23
C GLY A 50 10.81 -2.83 1.53
N ASN A 51 10.78 -4.14 1.78
CA ASN A 51 10.24 -4.75 3.00
C ASN A 51 8.89 -4.15 3.42
N VAL A 52 7.98 -3.96 2.45
CA VAL A 52 6.73 -3.22 2.69
C VAL A 52 5.78 -4.10 3.48
N ARG A 53 5.25 -3.55 4.58
CA ARG A 53 4.13 -4.10 5.33
C ARG A 53 3.06 -3.04 5.51
N ILE A 54 1.80 -3.39 5.28
CA ILE A 54 0.67 -2.47 5.46
C ILE A 54 -0.41 -3.17 6.29
N GLU A 55 -1.00 -2.42 7.21
CA GLU A 55 -2.18 -2.82 7.98
C GLU A 55 -3.23 -1.71 7.88
N LYS A 56 -4.50 -2.07 7.61
CA LYS A 56 -5.65 -1.15 7.64
C LYS A 56 -6.94 -1.95 7.88
N GLY A 57 -7.59 -1.76 9.02
CA GLY A 57 -8.75 -2.57 9.41
C GLY A 57 -8.42 -4.08 9.41
N PRO A 58 -9.23 -4.94 8.76
CA PRO A 58 -8.97 -6.39 8.66
C PRO A 58 -7.87 -6.76 7.64
N TRP A 59 -7.41 -5.78 6.84
CA TRP A 59 -6.45 -6.00 5.77
C TRP A 59 -5.01 -5.93 6.29
N ARG A 60 -4.21 -6.93 5.90
CA ARG A 60 -2.77 -6.98 6.13
C ARG A 60 -2.08 -7.33 4.82
N SER A 61 -0.94 -6.73 4.52
CA SER A 61 -0.19 -7.08 3.32
C SER A 61 1.32 -7.01 3.51
N LEU A 62 2.02 -7.82 2.72
CA LEU A 62 3.46 -7.79 2.50
C LEU A 62 3.72 -7.62 1.01
N SER A 63 4.73 -6.82 0.64
CA SER A 63 5.19 -6.68 -0.75
C SER A 63 6.57 -6.00 -0.81
N GLY A 64 7.19 -5.98 -1.99
CA GLY A 64 8.37 -5.14 -2.24
C GLY A 64 8.01 -3.69 -2.58
N LYS A 65 6.82 -3.46 -3.14
CA LYS A 65 6.31 -2.13 -3.48
C LYS A 65 4.82 -2.00 -3.17
N ALA A 66 4.43 -0.81 -2.69
CA ALA A 66 3.03 -0.45 -2.52
C ALA A 66 2.77 1.01 -2.92
N VAL A 67 1.67 1.25 -3.62
CA VAL A 67 1.18 2.59 -3.97
C VAL A 67 -0.22 2.78 -3.40
N TYR A 68 -0.37 3.73 -2.48
CA TYR A 68 -1.66 4.08 -1.89
C TYR A 68 -2.18 5.41 -2.45
N PHE A 69 -3.38 5.40 -3.01
CA PHE A 69 -4.07 6.57 -3.54
C PHE A 69 -5.12 7.05 -2.55
N ARG A 70 -4.90 8.23 -1.94
CA ARG A 70 -5.76 8.73 -0.86
C ARG A 70 -7.17 9.09 -1.33
N LYS A 71 -7.31 9.61 -2.57
CA LYS A 71 -8.62 10.02 -3.12
C LYS A 71 -9.59 8.84 -3.22
N ASP A 72 -9.08 7.69 -3.63
CA ASP A 72 -9.88 6.50 -3.92
C ASP A 72 -9.89 5.49 -2.77
N ASP A 73 -9.06 5.72 -1.74
CA ASP A 73 -8.75 4.73 -0.70
C ASP A 73 -8.37 3.37 -1.30
N ARG A 74 -7.45 3.42 -2.28
CA ARG A 74 -7.02 2.26 -3.09
C ARG A 74 -5.55 1.98 -2.87
N LEU A 75 -5.20 0.71 -2.68
CA LEU A 75 -3.82 0.23 -2.53
C LEU A 75 -3.45 -0.69 -3.69
N VAL A 76 -2.33 -0.44 -4.35
CA VAL A 76 -1.77 -1.32 -5.38
C VAL A 76 -0.48 -1.90 -4.85
N LEU A 77 -0.36 -3.22 -4.87
CA LEU A 77 0.76 -3.98 -4.34
C LEU A 77 1.44 -4.73 -5.49
N GLU A 78 2.77 -4.61 -5.56
CA GLU A 78 3.61 -5.23 -6.57
C GLU A 78 4.85 -5.83 -5.89
N ASP A 79 5.58 -6.67 -6.62
CA ASP A 79 6.78 -7.37 -6.13
C ASP A 79 6.45 -8.35 -4.99
N HIS A 80 6.01 -9.54 -5.39
CA HIS A 80 5.62 -10.66 -4.52
C HIS A 80 4.57 -10.28 -3.44
N PRO A 81 3.43 -9.68 -3.83
CA PRO A 81 2.38 -9.32 -2.89
C PRO A 81 1.76 -10.55 -2.22
N ARG A 82 1.63 -10.48 -0.89
CA ARG A 82 0.82 -11.39 -0.07
C ARG A 82 -0.17 -10.56 0.72
N VAL A 83 -1.45 -10.84 0.59
CA VAL A 83 -2.52 -10.08 1.22
C VAL A 83 -3.38 -11.00 2.04
N TRP A 84 -3.73 -10.56 3.25
CA TRP A 84 -4.72 -11.20 4.09
C TRP A 84 -5.92 -10.31 4.31
N HIS A 85 -7.10 -10.91 4.24
CA HIS A 85 -8.35 -10.33 4.73
C HIS A 85 -8.92 -11.26 5.80
N GLY A 86 -8.76 -10.89 7.07
CA GLY A 86 -9.02 -11.83 8.16
C GLY A 86 -8.07 -13.04 8.10
N LYS A 87 -8.63 -14.24 7.86
CA LYS A 87 -7.90 -15.51 7.76
C LYS A 87 -7.48 -15.88 6.33
N ASP A 88 -8.18 -15.35 5.33
CA ASP A 88 -7.92 -15.69 3.94
C ASP A 88 -6.64 -15.02 3.44
N GLU A 89 -5.88 -15.72 2.60
CA GLU A 89 -4.65 -15.24 1.98
C GLU A 89 -4.74 -15.27 0.45
N VAL A 90 -4.24 -14.22 -0.18
CA VAL A 90 -4.20 -14.09 -1.64
C VAL A 90 -2.82 -13.64 -2.10
N ARG A 91 -2.36 -14.22 -3.21
CA ARG A 91 -1.08 -13.93 -3.86
C ARG A 91 -1.24 -13.80 -5.37
N GLY A 92 -0.42 -12.96 -5.99
CA GLY A 92 -0.40 -12.77 -7.43
C GLY A 92 0.76 -11.90 -7.88
N ALA A 93 0.77 -11.49 -9.15
CA ALA A 93 1.80 -10.57 -9.64
C ALA A 93 1.51 -9.12 -9.19
N VAL A 94 0.23 -8.75 -9.19
CA VAL A 94 -0.28 -7.46 -8.68
C VAL A 94 -1.55 -7.74 -7.89
N VAL A 95 -1.68 -7.12 -6.71
CA VAL A 95 -2.93 -7.11 -5.93
C VAL A 95 -3.40 -5.67 -5.75
N ILE A 96 -4.66 -5.41 -6.06
CA ILE A 96 -5.29 -4.11 -5.88
C ILE A 96 -6.37 -4.26 -4.80
N ILE A 97 -6.31 -3.46 -3.74
CA ILE A 97 -7.31 -3.42 -2.67
C ILE A 97 -8.08 -2.10 -2.77
N TYR A 98 -9.40 -2.20 -2.76
CA TYR A 98 -10.33 -1.07 -2.73
C TYR A 98 -10.98 -1.02 -1.35
N PHE A 99 -10.40 -0.26 -0.42
CA PHE A 99 -10.79 -0.32 0.99
C PHE A 99 -12.23 0.15 1.25
N ARG A 100 -12.79 1.02 0.39
CA ARG A 100 -14.18 1.48 0.51
C ARG A 100 -15.20 0.41 0.16
N ASP A 101 -14.82 -0.51 -0.71
CA ASP A 101 -15.71 -1.54 -1.26
C ASP A 101 -15.47 -2.89 -0.58
N ASP A 102 -14.53 -2.95 0.38
CA ASP A 102 -14.06 -4.16 1.05
C ASP A 102 -13.73 -5.32 0.09
N ARG A 103 -13.05 -5.00 -1.03
CA ARG A 103 -12.72 -5.97 -2.08
C ARG A 103 -11.28 -5.86 -2.57
N SER A 104 -10.80 -6.93 -3.18
CA SER A 104 -9.51 -6.97 -3.88
C SER A 104 -9.62 -7.58 -5.28
N GLU A 105 -8.76 -7.11 -6.18
CA GLU A 105 -8.53 -7.67 -7.51
C GLU A 105 -7.09 -8.21 -7.58
N VAL A 106 -6.92 -9.36 -8.23
CA VAL A 106 -5.61 -10.01 -8.36
C VAL A 106 -5.31 -10.21 -9.83
N LEU A 107 -4.15 -9.74 -10.26
CA LEU A 107 -3.72 -9.85 -11.65
C LEU A 107 -2.53 -10.81 -11.74
N SER A 108 -2.62 -11.76 -12.67
CA SER A 108 -1.52 -12.61 -13.11
C SER A 108 -0.67 -11.93 -14.17
N ARG A 109 0.57 -12.38 -14.32
CA ARG A 109 1.39 -12.16 -15.52
C ARG A 109 1.33 -13.41 -16.40
N PRO A 110 1.59 -13.31 -17.71
CA PRO A 110 1.76 -14.48 -18.56
C PRO A 110 2.78 -15.45 -17.92
N GLY A 111 2.37 -16.70 -17.71
CA GLY A 111 3.21 -17.73 -17.09
C GLY A 111 3.26 -17.74 -15.56
N GLN A 112 2.52 -16.86 -14.86
CA GLN A 112 2.42 -16.85 -13.40
C GLN A 112 0.95 -16.89 -12.95
N PRO A 113 0.44 -18.01 -12.42
CA PRO A 113 -0.95 -18.11 -11.98
C PRO A 113 -1.22 -17.25 -10.73
N VAL A 114 -2.49 -16.92 -10.53
CA VAL A 114 -2.99 -16.36 -9.26
C VAL A 114 -3.15 -17.50 -8.26
N GLU A 115 -2.74 -17.29 -7.01
CA GLU A 115 -2.92 -18.25 -5.91
C GLU A 115 -3.83 -17.63 -4.84
N ALA A 116 -4.92 -18.32 -4.49
CA ALA A 116 -5.83 -17.93 -3.41
C ALA A 116 -5.94 -19.09 -2.41
N TYR A 117 -5.82 -18.77 -1.13
CA TYR A 117 -5.98 -19.68 -0.01
C TYR A 117 -7.15 -19.21 0.83
N VAL A 118 -8.29 -19.87 0.67
CA VAL A 118 -9.50 -19.61 1.45
C VAL A 118 -9.57 -20.64 2.55
N TYR A 119 -9.63 -20.21 3.80
CA TYR A 119 -9.74 -21.11 4.94
C TYR A 119 -11.20 -21.19 5.35
N THR A 120 -11.90 -22.28 5.02
CA THR A 120 -13.23 -22.58 5.57
C THR A 120 -13.06 -23.24 6.94
N ASP A 121 -13.89 -22.83 7.91
CA ASP A 121 -13.99 -23.53 9.21
C ASP A 121 -14.77 -24.85 9.07
#